data_AF-A0A2S0JP31-F1
#
_entry.id   AF-A0A2S0JP31-F1
#
_cell.length_a   1.000
_cell.length_b   1.000
_cell.length_c   1.000
_cell.angle_alpha   90.00
_cell.angle_beta   90.00
_cell.angle_gamma   90.00
#
_symmetry.space_group_name_H-M   'P 1'
#
loop_
_entity.id
_entity.type
_entity.pdbx_description
1 polymer ?
#
loop_
_entity_poly.entity_id
_entity_poly.type
_entity_poly.pdbx_seq_one_letter_code
_entity_poly.pdbx_strand_id
1 'polypeptide(L)'
;MLLSIIVPILILISCNEKDEDLLGPSVTSDEAEEIAKNNFKISTINSVELRHLSEKEFDNIPFAEAKDRTPVYFVIQGIDINKKEVIVFVNSNEKRFNYIKY
;
A
#
# COMPACT_ATOMS: atom_id res chain seq x y z
N MET A 1 -53.76 -8.88 32.73
CA MET A 1 -53.35 -7.84 31.76
C MET A 1 -51.86 -7.61 31.92
N LEU A 2 -51.04 -8.20 31.04
CA LEU A 2 -49.61 -7.88 30.95
C LEU A 2 -49.41 -7.22 29.58
N LEU A 3 -49.11 -5.94 29.62
CA LEU A 3 -48.76 -5.11 28.47
C LEU A 3 -47.25 -5.31 28.25
N SER A 4 -46.85 -6.05 27.21
CA SER A 4 -45.44 -6.12 26.79
C SER A 4 -45.29 -5.57 25.38
N ILE A 5 -44.95 -4.28 25.41
CA ILE A 5 -44.24 -3.41 24.47
C ILE A 5 -43.71 -4.12 23.21
N ILE A 6 -44.28 -3.71 22.08
CA ILE A 6 -43.83 -3.97 20.72
C ILE A 6 -42.47 -3.29 20.52
N VAL A 7 -41.42 -4.06 20.24
CA VAL A 7 -40.11 -3.55 19.83
C VAL A 7 -40.19 -3.16 18.34
N PRO A 8 -39.95 -1.90 17.96
CA PRO A 8 -39.90 -1.55 16.55
C PRO A 8 -38.55 -2.03 16.00
N ILE A 9 -38.58 -3.01 15.11
CA ILE A 9 -37.44 -3.37 14.26
C ILE A 9 -37.24 -2.19 13.30
N LEU A 10 -36.34 -1.28 13.68
CA LEU A 10 -36.00 -0.12 12.91
C LEU A 10 -34.84 -0.48 11.95
N ILE A 11 -35.13 -0.26 10.68
CA ILE A 11 -34.24 0.11 9.57
C ILE A 11 -33.40 -1.01 8.96
N LEU A 12 -33.95 -1.52 7.84
CA LEU A 12 -33.19 -2.02 6.70
C LEU A 12 -32.16 -0.96 6.30
N ILE A 13 -30.90 -1.13 6.72
CA ILE A 13 -29.79 -0.46 6.06
C ILE A 13 -29.67 -1.15 4.70
N SER A 14 -30.35 -0.58 3.71
CA SER A 14 -30.03 -0.80 2.31
C SER A 14 -28.64 -0.19 2.11
N CYS A 15 -27.60 -1.03 2.22
CA CYS A 15 -26.31 -0.74 1.60
C CYS A 15 -26.56 -0.69 0.08
N ASN A 16 -26.90 0.47 -0.44
CA ASN A 16 -26.69 0.77 -1.86
C ASN A 16 -25.23 1.17 -2.00
N GLU A 17 -24.35 0.19 -2.00
CA GLU A 17 -22.97 0.41 -2.45
C GLU A 17 -23.04 0.58 -3.97
N LYS A 18 -22.77 1.80 -4.43
CA LYS A 18 -22.42 2.04 -5.82
C LYS A 18 -21.02 1.45 -5.96
N ASP A 19 -20.92 0.33 -6.67
CA ASP A 19 -19.65 -0.22 -7.16
C ASP A 19 -19.01 0.80 -8.13
N GLU A 20 -18.38 1.84 -7.60
CA GLU A 20 -17.28 2.46 -8.32
C GLU A 20 -16.14 1.44 -8.28
N ASP A 21 -15.68 0.96 -9.44
CA ASP A 21 -14.58 0.00 -9.57
C ASP A 21 -13.41 0.42 -8.66
N LEU A 22 -13.31 -0.21 -7.48
CA LEU A 22 -12.19 -0.03 -6.59
C LEU A 22 -10.99 -0.73 -7.24
N LEU A 23 -10.28 0.01 -8.09
CA LEU A 23 -9.04 -0.44 -8.71
C LEU A 23 -8.01 -0.61 -7.60
N GLY A 24 -7.80 -1.86 -7.18
CA GLY A 24 -6.72 -2.24 -6.28
C GLY A 24 -5.33 -1.93 -6.87
N PRO A 25 -4.26 -2.20 -6.11
CA PRO A 25 -2.90 -1.99 -6.59
C PRO A 25 -2.67 -2.82 -7.87
N SER A 26 -2.08 -2.19 -8.90
CA SER A 26 -1.73 -2.87 -10.15
C SER A 26 -0.44 -3.71 -10.03
N VAL A 27 0.41 -3.37 -9.08
CA VAL A 27 1.61 -4.12 -8.71
C VAL A 27 1.26 -5.11 -7.60
N THR A 28 1.71 -6.35 -7.70
CA THR A 28 1.53 -7.35 -6.63
C THR A 28 2.68 -7.30 -5.62
N SER A 29 2.48 -7.92 -4.45
CA SER A 29 3.55 -8.05 -3.45
C SER A 29 4.77 -8.76 -4.02
N ASP A 30 4.56 -9.87 -4.74
CA ASP A 30 5.65 -10.66 -5.36
C ASP A 30 6.44 -9.82 -6.38
N GLU A 31 5.74 -9.04 -7.21
CA GLU A 31 6.38 -8.14 -8.16
C GLU A 31 7.17 -7.03 -7.47
N ALA A 32 6.66 -6.49 -6.37
CA ALA A 32 7.37 -5.49 -5.58
C ALA A 32 8.64 -6.07 -4.95
N GLU A 33 8.59 -7.31 -4.45
CA GLU A 33 9.76 -8.02 -3.94
C GLU A 33 10.80 -8.29 -5.04
N GLU A 34 10.36 -8.73 -6.22
CA GLU A 34 11.24 -8.95 -7.36
C GLU A 34 11.93 -7.65 -7.78
N ILE A 35 11.21 -6.53 -7.84
CA ILE A 35 11.78 -5.20 -8.10
C ILE A 35 12.83 -4.87 -7.03
N ALA A 36 12.52 -5.08 -5.75
CA ALA A 36 13.44 -4.81 -4.64
C ALA A 36 14.73 -5.64 -4.73
N LYS A 37 14.61 -6.94 -5.00
CA LYS A 37 15.75 -7.87 -5.16
C LYS A 37 16.57 -7.54 -6.42
N ASN A 38 15.91 -7.33 -7.56
CA ASN A 38 16.57 -7.20 -8.85
C ASN A 38 17.19 -5.82 -9.08
N ASN A 39 16.47 -4.75 -8.76
CA ASN A 39 16.91 -3.37 -9.04
C ASN A 39 17.79 -2.81 -7.93
N PHE A 40 17.47 -3.12 -6.67
CA PHE A 40 18.16 -2.54 -5.51
C PHE A 40 19.08 -3.50 -4.78
N LYS A 41 19.20 -4.75 -5.26
CA LYS A 41 20.10 -5.78 -4.70
C LYS A 41 19.84 -6.03 -3.21
N ILE A 42 18.56 -6.06 -2.82
CA ILE A 42 18.15 -6.53 -1.49
C ILE A 42 18.50 -8.01 -1.38
N SER A 43 19.31 -8.37 -0.37
CA SER A 43 19.73 -9.75 -0.09
C SER A 43 18.76 -10.47 0.84
N THR A 44 18.13 -9.76 1.77
CA THR A 44 17.13 -10.30 2.71
C THR A 44 15.98 -9.31 2.84
N ILE A 45 14.76 -9.80 2.73
CA ILE A 45 13.53 -9.03 2.98
C ILE A 45 13.06 -9.36 4.39
N ASN A 46 12.89 -8.32 5.21
CA ASN A 46 12.41 -8.44 6.59
C ASN A 46 10.90 -8.20 6.67
N SER A 47 10.37 -7.25 5.88
CA SER A 47 8.94 -6.96 5.81
C SER A 47 8.55 -6.38 4.45
N VAL A 48 7.27 -6.57 4.11
CA VAL A 48 6.61 -5.99 2.93
C VAL A 48 5.24 -5.47 3.38
N GLU A 49 5.00 -4.18 3.23
CA GLU A 49 3.75 -3.53 3.65
C GLU A 49 3.17 -2.71 2.51
N LEU A 50 1.90 -2.93 2.16
CA LEU A 50 1.16 -2.04 1.27
C LEU A 50 0.49 -0.95 2.11
N ARG A 51 0.96 0.29 2.00
CA ARG A 51 0.43 1.40 2.79
C ARG A 51 0.55 2.75 2.10
N HIS A 52 -0.22 3.72 2.58
CA HIS A 52 0.05 5.12 2.30
C HIS A 52 1.42 5.53 2.86
N LEU A 53 2.15 6.31 2.06
CA LEU A 53 3.36 6.97 2.54
C LEU A 53 3.00 8.06 3.55
N SER A 54 3.85 8.24 4.55
CA SER A 54 3.82 9.43 5.38
C SER A 54 4.19 10.66 4.55
N GLU A 55 3.79 11.86 4.99
CA GLU A 55 4.12 13.13 4.33
C GLU A 55 5.63 13.26 4.05
N LYS A 56 6.46 12.93 5.06
CA LYS A 56 7.92 12.93 4.92
C LYS A 56 8.42 11.94 3.87
N GLU A 57 7.84 10.75 3.78
CA GLU A 57 8.22 9.77 2.74
C GLU A 57 7.78 10.24 1.36
N PHE A 58 6.56 10.78 1.25
CA PHE A 58 5.98 11.30 0.02
C PHE A 58 6.79 12.49 -0.54
N ASP A 59 7.26 13.39 0.32
CA ASP A 59 8.11 14.51 -0.07
C ASP A 59 9.44 14.07 -0.69
N ASN A 60 9.96 12.93 -0.24
CA ASN A 60 11.21 12.34 -0.71
C ASN A 60 11.06 11.53 -2.02
N ILE A 61 9.86 11.40 -2.58
CA ILE A 61 9.68 10.76 -3.89
C ILE A 61 10.48 11.55 -4.94
N PRO A 62 11.44 10.92 -5.63
CA PRO A 62 12.31 11.62 -6.57
C PRO A 62 11.65 11.88 -7.94
N PHE A 63 10.49 11.29 -8.20
CA PHE A 63 9.74 11.42 -9.46
C PHE A 63 8.48 12.26 -9.25
N ALA A 64 8.39 13.42 -9.90
CA ALA A 64 7.22 14.29 -9.76
C ALA A 64 5.94 13.59 -10.25
N GLU A 65 6.05 12.85 -11.35
CA GLU A 65 4.94 12.12 -11.98
C GLU A 65 4.40 10.98 -11.10
N ALA A 66 5.22 10.45 -10.19
CA ALA A 66 4.79 9.40 -9.28
C ALA A 66 3.85 9.94 -8.20
N LYS A 67 4.00 11.21 -7.81
CA LYS A 67 3.13 11.89 -6.82
C LYS A 67 1.69 12.00 -7.31
N ASP A 68 1.49 12.09 -8.63
CA ASP A 68 0.17 12.16 -9.27
C ASP A 68 -0.48 10.79 -9.50
N ARG A 69 0.26 9.67 -9.30
CA ARG A 69 -0.26 8.32 -9.56
C ARG A 69 -0.98 7.72 -8.37
N THR A 70 -0.33 7.72 -7.22
CA THR A 70 -0.86 7.13 -5.99
C THR A 70 0.07 7.46 -4.83
N PRO A 71 -0.45 7.76 -3.63
CA PRO A 71 0.33 7.82 -2.40
C PRO A 71 0.54 6.42 -1.76
N VAL A 72 -0.03 5.35 -2.33
CA VAL A 72 0.09 3.97 -1.85
C VAL A 72 1.31 3.29 -2.47
N TYR A 73 2.15 2.70 -1.63
CA TYR A 73 3.39 2.03 -2.02
C TYR A 73 3.52 0.71 -1.27
N PHE A 74 4.22 -0.24 -1.89
CA PHE A 74 4.87 -1.32 -1.16
C PHE A 74 6.13 -0.79 -0.50
N VAL A 75 6.16 -0.82 0.82
CA VAL A 75 7.31 -0.44 1.64
C VAL A 75 7.99 -1.71 2.09
N ILE A 76 9.19 -1.93 1.57
CA ILE A 76 9.96 -3.16 1.76
C ILE A 76 11.18 -2.84 2.60
N GLN A 77 11.22 -3.37 3.82
CA GLN A 77 12.39 -3.25 4.69
C GLN A 77 13.26 -4.49 4.52
N GLY A 78 14.57 -4.29 4.46
CA GLY A 78 15.49 -5.40 4.25
C GLY A 78 16.95 -5.03 4.47
N ILE A 79 17.81 -5.93 4.02
CA ILE A 79 19.26 -5.82 4.11
C ILE A 79 19.85 -5.88 2.69
N ASP A 80 20.68 -4.91 2.32
CA ASP A 80 21.37 -4.90 1.02
C ASP A 80 22.56 -5.88 0.97
N ILE A 81 23.21 -6.02 -0.19
CA ILE A 81 24.41 -6.86 -0.34
C ILE A 81 25.60 -6.45 0.53
N ASN A 82 25.63 -5.21 1.03
CA ASN A 82 26.66 -4.67 1.90
C ASN A 82 26.33 -4.83 3.39
N LYS A 83 25.27 -5.59 3.71
CA LYS A 83 24.77 -5.81 5.08
C LYS A 83 24.25 -4.52 5.75
N LYS A 84 23.74 -3.56 4.97
CA LYS A 84 23.08 -2.35 5.49
C LYS A 84 21.58 -2.51 5.49
N GLU A 85 20.93 -2.01 6.53
CA GLU A 85 19.48 -1.86 6.56
C GLU A 85 19.05 -0.81 5.54
N VAL A 86 18.00 -1.13 4.79
CA VAL A 86 17.47 -0.29 3.71
C VAL A 86 15.96 -0.42 3.63
N ILE A 87 15.32 0.61 3.09
CA ILE A 87 13.89 0.63 2.77
C ILE A 87 13.72 0.91 1.28
N VAL A 88 13.07 0.00 0.57
CA VAL A 88 12.68 0.17 -0.83
C VAL A 88 11.20 0.50 -0.89
N PHE A 89 10.88 1.51 -1.69
CA PHE A 89 9.52 1.98 -1.94
C PHE A 89 9.17 1.67 -3.39
N VAL A 90 8.16 0.83 -3.61
CA VAL A 90 7.66 0.48 -4.95
C VAL A 90 6.25 1.03 -5.12
N ASN A 91 6.02 1.89 -6.11
CA ASN A 91 4.71 2.47 -6.37
C ASN A 91 3.69 1.36 -6.70
N SER A 92 2.52 1.41 -6.06
CA SER A 92 1.53 0.33 -6.17
C SER A 92 0.86 0.23 -7.55
N ASN A 93 0.97 1.27 -8.38
CA ASN A 93 0.26 1.38 -9.66
C ASN A 93 1.20 1.51 -10.87
N GLU A 94 2.51 1.76 -10.66
CA GLU A 94 3.49 1.92 -11.74
C GLU A 94 4.86 1.36 -11.32
N LYS A 95 5.24 0.23 -11.92
CA LYS A 95 6.48 -0.50 -11.61
C LYS A 95 7.74 0.33 -11.80
N ARG A 96 7.72 1.36 -12.66
CA ARG A 96 8.89 2.20 -12.95
C ARG A 96 9.19 3.23 -11.87
N PHE A 97 8.23 3.58 -11.02
CA PHE A 97 8.43 4.58 -9.97
C PHE A 97 8.78 3.89 -8.66
N ASN A 98 10.06 3.60 -8.47
CA ASN A 98 10.58 2.98 -7.26
C ASN A 98 11.85 3.68 -6.80
N TYR A 99 12.07 3.73 -5.48
CA TYR A 99 13.23 4.38 -4.89
C TYR A 99 13.67 3.68 -3.61
N ILE A 100 14.92 3.91 -3.21
CA ILE A 100 15.54 3.32 -2.03
C ILE A 100 15.97 4.41 -1.05
N LYS A 101 15.89 4.10 0.23
CA LYS A 101 16.42 4.90 1.34
C LYS A 101 17.34 4.05 2.22
N TYR A 102 18.45 4.65 2.62
CA TYR A 102 19.45 4.11 3.56
C TYR A 102 19.34 4.84 4.91
#